data_AF-A0A933JVV3-F1
#
_entry.id   AF-A0A933JVV3-F1
#
_cell.length_a   1.000
_cell.length_b   1.000
_cell.length_c   1.000
_cell.angle_alpha   90.00
_cell.angle_beta   90.00
_cell.angle_gamma   90.00
#
_symmetry.space_group_name_H-M   'P 1'
#
loop_
_entity.id
_entity.type
_entity.pdbx_description
1 polymer ?
#
loop_
_entity_poly.entity_id
_entity_poly.type
_entity_poly.pdbx_seq_one_letter_code
_entity_poly.pdbx_strand_id
1 'polypeptide(L)'
;MAWSLYSSALVATVACSSESARDAGLDVGVVEDASPYDAGSKDARVIPPRPTDASFIVFHDAGAPSACTETCDCDQGLACLDGLCRNLGVGLVYCCENPGCPTGEPCLDPEDRPSTCPAPTPDAGPLPDTGPRDGGAGGVGAACLIDQDCDTESGLSCWDETEPPYLWDGYCTVEGCTPSCPTGSGCIAFNTGAAVVRGCMAICTTNDECRSDAYCRDLGNGTSVCYPRCRDDLYDCAPRNGSMYCNPESGACEPTPTHSTSAHVGDPCAVGTECGAGQVCLSEQIWAFTGGMCTRVCSGLPEATPCTVGETCQDFAGIGLCFANCDANESCPERPGAFCGTLFDTWTVPVCLPF
;
A
#
# COMPACT_ATOMS: atom_id res chain seq x y z
N MET A 1 2.76 -50.40 -27.33
CA MET A 1 4.20 -50.11 -27.31
C MET A 1 4.31 -48.67 -26.84
N ALA A 2 4.40 -48.43 -25.52
CA ALA A 2 5.64 -48.38 -24.72
C ALA A 2 6.47 -47.13 -25.12
N TRP A 3 6.86 -46.19 -24.26
CA TRP A 3 7.32 -46.28 -22.88
C TRP A 3 6.99 -45.02 -22.07
N SER A 4 6.77 -45.22 -20.77
CA SER A 4 6.76 -44.22 -19.71
C SER A 4 8.14 -44.20 -19.06
N LEU A 5 8.71 -43.03 -18.79
CA LEU A 5 9.93 -42.89 -17.98
C LEU A 5 9.65 -41.94 -16.81
N TYR A 6 9.56 -42.55 -15.64
CA TYR A 6 9.66 -41.92 -14.34
C TYR A 6 11.11 -41.47 -14.10
N SER A 7 11.30 -40.24 -13.60
CA SER A 7 12.56 -39.80 -13.02
C SER A 7 12.31 -39.37 -11.59
N SER A 8 12.82 -40.16 -10.65
CA SER A 8 12.79 -39.88 -9.21
C SER A 8 14.05 -39.11 -8.83
N ALA A 9 13.89 -37.89 -8.31
CA ALA A 9 14.98 -37.13 -7.70
C ALA A 9 15.02 -37.37 -6.19
N LEU A 10 16.18 -37.79 -5.69
CA LEU A 10 16.53 -37.91 -4.28
C LEU A 10 16.75 -36.52 -3.68
N VAL A 11 16.04 -36.20 -2.59
CA VAL A 11 16.31 -35.03 -1.75
C VAL A 11 17.22 -35.48 -0.61
N ALA A 12 18.42 -34.90 -0.53
CA ALA A 12 19.33 -35.04 0.60
C ALA A 12 19.09 -33.86 1.56
N THR A 13 18.76 -34.15 2.82
CA THR A 13 18.69 -33.14 3.87
C THR A 13 20.03 -33.04 4.59
N VAL A 14 20.59 -31.82 4.64
CA VAL A 14 21.75 -31.47 5.47
C VAL A 14 21.22 -30.84 6.75
N ALA A 15 21.51 -31.46 7.90
CA ALA A 15 21.24 -30.90 9.22
C ALA A 15 22.46 -30.10 9.68
N CYS A 16 22.31 -28.79 9.86
CA CYS A 16 23.28 -27.97 10.58
C CYS A 16 22.87 -27.91 12.05
N SER A 17 23.72 -28.47 12.92
CA SER A 17 23.68 -28.33 14.37
C SER A 17 24.66 -27.23 14.74
N SER A 18 24.21 -26.18 15.43
CA SER A 18 25.07 -25.16 16.02
C SER A 18 24.96 -25.20 17.55
N GLU A 19 26.11 -25.41 18.17
CA GLU A 19 26.29 -25.52 19.61
C GLU A 19 26.22 -24.14 20.29
N SER A 20 25.53 -24.09 21.44
CA SER A 20 25.46 -22.93 22.33
C SER A 20 26.76 -22.80 23.13
N ALA A 21 27.55 -21.77 22.84
CA ALA A 21 28.65 -21.37 23.71
C ALA A 21 28.17 -20.31 24.71
N ARG A 22 28.48 -20.58 25.98
CA ARG A 22 28.27 -19.72 27.15
C ARG A 22 29.39 -18.68 27.20
N ASP A 23 29.05 -17.42 27.48
CA ASP A 23 29.96 -16.43 28.06
C ASP A 23 29.18 -15.68 29.15
N ALA A 24 29.51 -15.91 30.43
CA ALA A 24 30.56 -15.24 31.20
C ALA A 24 30.07 -13.87 31.69
N GLY A 25 29.56 -13.87 32.93
CA GLY A 25 29.09 -12.69 33.62
C GLY A 25 30.22 -11.70 33.89
N LEU A 26 29.90 -10.42 33.73
CA LEU A 26 30.73 -9.30 34.15
C LEU A 26 29.99 -8.53 35.24
N ASP A 27 30.52 -8.65 36.45
CA ASP A 27 30.15 -7.93 37.66
C ASP A 27 30.69 -6.50 37.55
N VAL A 28 29.82 -5.48 37.52
CA VAL A 28 30.23 -4.07 37.49
C VAL A 28 29.92 -3.46 38.85
N GLY A 29 31.00 -3.26 39.61
CA GLY A 29 30.99 -2.64 40.92
C GLY A 29 30.53 -1.17 40.89
N VAL A 30 29.75 -0.83 41.92
CA VAL A 30 29.33 0.52 42.27
C VAL A 30 30.56 1.33 42.70
N VAL A 31 30.83 2.45 42.01
CA VAL A 31 31.79 3.46 42.44
C VAL A 31 31.00 4.63 43.01
N GLU A 32 31.01 4.75 44.33
CA GLU A 32 30.60 5.95 45.07
C GLU A 32 31.72 6.99 44.95
N ASP A 33 31.54 8.02 44.12
CA ASP A 33 32.36 9.22 44.17
C ASP A 33 31.63 10.33 44.92
N ALA A 34 31.97 10.44 46.20
CA ALA A 34 31.78 11.64 46.98
C ALA A 34 32.77 12.71 46.51
N SER A 35 32.30 13.92 46.23
CA SER A 35 33.18 15.09 46.20
C SER A 35 32.62 16.26 47.02
N PRO A 36 33.51 17.02 47.68
CA PRO A 36 33.15 17.92 48.76
C PRO A 36 32.93 19.36 48.29
N TYR A 37 32.17 20.07 49.12
CA TYR A 37 32.05 21.53 49.17
C TYR A 37 33.38 22.24 48.90
N ASP A 38 33.36 23.21 47.98
CA ASP A 38 34.29 24.33 48.01
C ASP A 38 33.55 25.66 47.97
N ALA A 39 33.88 26.47 48.97
CA ALA A 39 33.28 27.75 49.26
C ALA A 39 34.10 28.87 48.62
N GLY A 40 33.39 29.83 48.02
CA GLY A 40 33.84 31.23 47.99
C GLY A 40 34.44 31.70 46.66
N SER A 41 33.64 32.46 45.92
CA SER A 41 34.17 33.65 45.24
C SER A 41 33.10 34.72 45.17
N LYS A 42 33.45 35.90 45.70
CA LYS A 42 32.67 37.13 45.64
C LYS A 42 33.06 37.86 44.36
N ASP A 43 32.15 37.97 43.41
CA ASP A 43 32.13 39.11 42.49
C ASP A 43 30.73 39.29 41.88
N ALA A 44 29.98 40.21 42.47
CA ALA A 44 28.67 40.62 42.00
C ALA A 44 28.83 41.65 40.87
N ARG A 45 28.76 41.21 39.62
CA ARG A 45 28.33 42.06 38.50
C ARG A 45 26.85 41.80 38.24
N VAL A 46 26.06 42.81 38.56
CA VAL A 46 24.64 42.92 38.22
C VAL A 46 24.51 42.95 36.70
N ILE A 47 24.08 41.84 36.11
CA ILE A 47 23.60 41.75 34.73
C ILE A 47 22.06 41.91 34.81
N PRO A 48 21.44 42.83 34.05
CA PRO A 48 19.99 42.97 34.04
C PRO A 48 19.33 41.68 33.49
N PRO A 49 18.18 41.25 34.04
CA PRO A 49 17.52 40.03 33.62
C PRO A 49 17.07 40.15 32.16
N ARG A 50 17.63 39.30 31.29
CA ARG A 50 17.01 38.98 30.00
C ARG A 50 15.79 38.09 30.27
N PRO A 51 14.66 38.31 29.58
CA PRO A 51 13.56 37.37 29.62
C PRO A 51 14.07 36.04 29.06
N THR A 52 14.20 35.06 29.93
CA THR A 52 14.46 33.68 29.57
C THR A 52 13.09 33.04 29.42
N ASP A 53 12.71 32.76 28.18
CA ASP A 53 11.62 31.85 27.87
C ASP A 53 12.04 30.48 28.40
N ALA A 54 11.63 30.17 29.63
CA ALA A 54 11.83 28.88 30.24
C ALA A 54 10.88 27.88 29.57
N SER A 55 11.31 27.30 28.46
CA SER A 55 10.78 26.03 27.97
C SER A 55 11.06 24.98 29.04
N PHE A 56 9.99 24.54 29.71
CA PHE A 56 10.01 23.45 30.67
C PHE A 56 10.23 22.14 29.89
N ILE A 57 11.48 21.66 29.85
CA ILE A 57 11.77 20.30 29.38
C ILE A 57 11.32 19.36 30.49
N VAL A 58 10.16 18.71 30.29
CA VAL A 58 9.72 17.61 31.14
C VAL A 58 10.57 16.41 30.77
N PHE A 59 11.55 16.08 31.61
CA PHE A 59 12.16 14.76 31.55
C PHE A 59 11.14 13.79 32.15
N HIS A 60 10.33 13.18 31.29
CA HIS A 60 9.63 11.97 31.68
C HIS A 60 10.68 10.90 31.94
N ASP A 61 10.68 10.34 33.15
CA ASP A 61 11.44 9.14 33.50
C ASP A 61 11.00 8.05 32.52
N ALA A 62 11.79 7.86 31.46
CA ALA A 62 11.59 6.81 30.49
C ALA A 62 11.87 5.52 31.25
N GLY A 63 10.79 4.86 31.71
CA GLY A 63 10.88 3.61 32.45
C GLY A 63 11.83 2.63 31.76
N ALA A 64 12.30 1.63 32.52
CA ALA A 64 13.20 0.61 32.01
C ALA A 64 12.73 0.12 30.62
N PRO A 65 13.63 0.03 29.62
CA PRO A 65 13.25 -0.28 28.25
C PRO A 65 12.48 -1.60 28.20
N SER A 66 11.32 -1.59 27.54
CA SER A 66 10.52 -2.79 27.34
C SER A 66 11.25 -3.74 26.37
N ALA A 67 11.13 -5.04 26.65
CA ALA A 67 11.55 -6.07 25.73
C ALA A 67 10.53 -6.19 24.59
N CYS A 68 11.01 -6.53 23.39
CA CYS A 68 10.21 -6.67 22.18
C CYS A 68 10.74 -7.80 21.30
N THR A 69 9.89 -8.30 20.42
CA THR A 69 10.22 -9.23 19.34
C THR A 69 10.17 -8.54 17.99
N GLU A 70 9.17 -7.67 17.80
CA GLU A 70 8.91 -6.89 16.58
C GLU A 70 8.66 -5.42 16.92
N THR A 71 8.69 -4.53 15.92
CA THR A 71 8.52 -3.08 16.16
C THR A 71 7.17 -2.74 16.79
N CYS A 72 6.13 -3.51 16.47
CA CYS A 72 4.78 -3.32 17.00
C CYS A 72 4.60 -3.64 18.49
N ASP A 73 5.56 -4.34 19.13
CA ASP A 73 5.60 -4.54 20.59
C ASP A 73 5.97 -3.26 21.36
N CYS A 74 6.49 -2.25 20.66
CA CYS A 74 6.99 -1.01 21.26
C CYS A 74 5.94 0.11 21.23
N ASP A 75 6.05 1.04 22.17
CA ASP A 75 5.28 2.29 22.12
C ASP A 75 5.58 3.06 20.81
N GLN A 76 4.57 3.77 20.29
CA GLN A 76 4.71 4.57 19.06
C GLN A 76 5.91 5.52 19.14
N GLY A 77 6.73 5.56 18.08
CA GLY A 77 7.97 6.33 18.01
C GLY A 77 9.23 5.56 18.42
N LEU A 78 9.11 4.29 18.78
CA LEU A 78 10.22 3.37 19.07
C LEU A 78 10.22 2.19 18.09
N ALA A 79 11.39 1.58 17.89
CA ALA A 79 11.57 0.37 17.09
C ALA A 79 12.21 -0.74 17.93
N CYS A 80 11.96 -2.00 17.56
CA CYS A 80 12.57 -3.12 18.24
C CYS A 80 14.01 -3.36 17.75
N LEU A 81 14.99 -3.10 18.61
CA LEU A 81 16.41 -3.23 18.29
C LEU A 81 17.11 -4.08 19.35
N ASP A 82 17.67 -5.22 18.92
CA ASP A 82 18.32 -6.20 19.79
C ASP A 82 17.40 -6.66 20.96
N GLY A 83 16.11 -6.80 20.67
CA GLY A 83 15.09 -7.21 21.64
C GLY A 83 14.70 -6.13 22.66
N LEU A 84 15.04 -4.86 22.40
CA LEU A 84 14.71 -3.72 23.26
C LEU A 84 14.10 -2.57 22.45
N CYS A 85 13.05 -1.96 22.97
CA CYS A 85 12.42 -0.79 22.36
C CYS A 85 13.33 0.44 22.46
N ARG A 86 13.76 0.97 21.31
CA ARG A 86 14.71 2.09 21.20
C ARG A 86 14.34 3.05 20.08
N ASN A 87 14.78 4.30 20.20
CA ASN A 87 14.62 5.28 19.14
C ASN A 87 15.73 5.13 18.08
N LEU A 88 15.38 5.13 16.79
CA LEU A 88 16.35 4.98 15.68
C LEU A 88 17.15 6.27 15.39
N GLY A 89 16.76 7.42 15.93
CA GLY A 89 17.44 8.70 15.71
C GLY A 89 17.26 9.30 14.31
N VAL A 90 16.50 8.65 13.42
CA VAL A 90 16.24 9.10 12.03
C VAL A 90 14.78 9.50 11.77
N GLY A 91 13.93 9.48 12.79
CA GLY A 91 12.50 9.77 12.68
C GLY A 91 11.69 8.98 13.71
N LEU A 92 10.40 9.26 13.79
CA LEU A 92 9.46 8.43 14.54
C LEU A 92 9.14 7.19 13.70
N VAL A 93 9.17 6.02 14.31
CA VAL A 93 8.67 4.79 13.70
C VAL A 93 7.28 4.53 14.24
N TYR A 94 6.33 4.31 13.34
CA TYR A 94 4.97 3.94 13.71
C TYR A 94 4.73 2.46 13.45
N CYS A 95 3.98 1.82 14.34
CA CYS A 95 3.36 0.53 14.05
C CYS A 95 1.95 0.78 13.50
N CYS A 96 1.63 0.17 12.35
CA CYS A 96 0.37 0.42 11.63
C CYS A 96 -0.88 -0.01 12.41
N GLU A 97 -0.78 -1.06 13.23
CA GLU A 97 -1.90 -1.60 14.01
C GLU A 97 -2.13 -0.89 15.34
N ASN A 98 -1.12 -0.17 15.83
CA ASN A 98 -1.18 0.46 17.13
C ASN A 98 -1.94 1.80 17.06
N PRO A 99 -2.81 2.11 18.05
CA PRO A 99 -3.49 3.39 18.10
C PRO A 99 -2.48 4.54 18.18
N GLY A 100 -2.73 5.63 17.46
CA GLY A 100 -1.84 6.79 17.41
C GLY A 100 -0.90 6.86 16.20
N CYS A 101 -0.99 5.90 15.26
CA CYS A 101 -0.42 6.01 13.92
C CYS A 101 -1.10 7.18 13.16
N PRO A 102 -0.40 8.26 12.78
CA PRO A 102 -1.03 9.37 12.08
C PRO A 102 -1.32 9.00 10.63
N THR A 103 -2.56 9.22 10.17
CA THR A 103 -3.02 8.91 8.80
C THR A 103 -1.99 9.21 7.72
N GLY A 104 -1.66 8.22 6.90
CA GLY A 104 -0.80 8.38 5.72
C GLY A 104 0.69 8.55 6.04
N GLU A 105 1.10 8.60 7.31
CA GLU A 105 2.51 8.53 7.67
C GLU A 105 3.07 7.12 7.42
N PRO A 106 4.35 6.97 7.05
CA PRO A 106 4.97 5.67 6.90
C PRO A 106 5.00 4.90 8.23
N CYS A 107 4.65 3.62 8.19
CA CYS A 107 4.64 2.73 9.34
C CYS A 107 5.16 1.34 8.98
N LEU A 108 5.36 0.49 10.00
CA LEU A 108 5.68 -0.93 9.85
C LEU A 108 4.50 -1.79 10.34
N ASP A 109 4.21 -2.86 9.61
CA ASP A 109 3.27 -3.91 10.05
C ASP A 109 3.92 -4.86 11.09
N PRO A 110 3.18 -5.82 11.68
CA PRO A 110 3.75 -6.78 12.63
C PRO A 110 4.90 -7.62 12.05
N GLU A 111 4.98 -7.77 10.73
CA GLU A 111 6.09 -8.45 10.05
C GLU A 111 7.27 -7.53 9.69
N ASP A 112 7.34 -6.32 10.28
CA ASP A 112 8.33 -5.27 10.03
C ASP A 112 8.38 -4.83 8.54
N ARG A 113 7.28 -4.93 7.80
CA ARG A 113 7.21 -4.49 6.40
C ARG A 113 6.77 -3.03 6.29
N PRO A 114 7.39 -2.23 5.41
CA PRO A 114 6.94 -0.87 5.13
C PRO A 114 5.50 -0.83 4.64
N SER A 115 4.70 0.03 5.26
CA SER A 115 3.32 0.33 4.89
C SER A 115 3.02 1.80 5.22
N THR A 116 1.76 2.19 5.11
CA THR A 116 1.28 3.53 5.49
C THR A 116 0.23 3.40 6.58
N CYS A 117 0.27 4.28 7.57
CA CYS A 117 -0.68 4.30 8.67
C CYS A 117 -2.07 4.38 8.03
N PRO A 118 -2.95 3.40 8.30
CA PRO A 118 -4.29 3.47 7.77
C PRO A 118 -4.86 4.81 8.20
N ALA A 119 -5.52 5.52 7.28
CA ALA A 119 -6.43 6.56 7.71
C ALA A 119 -7.28 5.94 8.80
N PRO A 120 -7.33 6.52 10.03
CA PRO A 120 -7.97 5.93 11.19
C PRO A 120 -9.27 5.45 10.65
N THR A 121 -9.44 4.11 10.61
CA THR A 121 -10.51 3.50 9.82
C THR A 121 -11.69 4.38 10.10
N PRO A 122 -12.16 5.13 9.09
CA PRO A 122 -13.48 5.67 9.11
C PRO A 122 -14.30 4.60 9.83
N ASP A 123 -14.76 4.84 11.07
CA ASP A 123 -15.43 3.84 11.91
C ASP A 123 -16.52 3.25 11.07
N ALA A 124 -16.28 2.16 10.31
CA ALA A 124 -16.78 2.06 8.92
C ALA A 124 -17.99 2.99 8.71
N GLY A 125 -17.98 4.28 8.26
CA GLY A 125 -16.94 5.26 7.87
C GLY A 125 -16.81 6.54 8.78
N PRO A 126 -15.99 7.57 8.45
CA PRO A 126 -16.24 8.59 7.44
C PRO A 126 -15.00 8.97 6.59
N LEU A 127 -14.94 8.54 5.33
CA LEU A 127 -14.80 9.57 4.30
C LEU A 127 -16.20 10.16 4.13
N PRO A 128 -16.37 11.42 3.71
CA PRO A 128 -17.63 11.85 3.15
C PRO A 128 -17.82 11.09 1.84
N ASP A 129 -18.30 9.85 1.91
CA ASP A 129 -18.99 9.14 0.84
C ASP A 129 -20.34 9.86 0.62
N THR A 130 -20.23 11.13 0.18
CA THR A 130 -21.31 12.13 0.09
C THR A 130 -22.35 11.85 -0.98
N GLY A 131 -22.40 10.63 -1.50
CA GLY A 131 -23.52 10.20 -2.28
C GLY A 131 -24.76 10.20 -1.38
N PRO A 132 -25.83 10.98 -1.65
CA PRO A 132 -27.07 10.94 -0.88
C PRO A 132 -27.77 9.56 -0.84
N ARG A 133 -27.19 8.54 -1.49
CA ARG A 133 -27.69 7.16 -1.55
C ARG A 133 -26.69 6.11 -1.08
N ASP A 134 -25.58 6.51 -0.45
CA ASP A 134 -24.82 5.55 0.33
C ASP A 134 -25.73 5.01 1.44
N GLY A 135 -25.86 3.68 1.55
CA GLY A 135 -26.67 3.02 2.57
C GLY A 135 -26.19 3.28 4.00
N GLY A 136 -25.12 4.06 4.14
CA GLY A 136 -24.28 4.06 5.30
C GLY A 136 -23.33 2.90 5.15
N ALA A 137 -22.25 2.98 5.91
CA ALA A 137 -21.25 1.97 5.87
C ALA A 137 -21.76 0.57 6.25
N GLY A 138 -21.13 -0.41 5.62
CA GLY A 138 -21.58 -1.79 5.58
C GLY A 138 -22.89 -2.03 4.83
N GLY A 139 -23.59 -1.00 4.34
CA GLY A 139 -24.78 -1.14 3.50
C GLY A 139 -24.45 -1.41 2.03
N VAL A 140 -25.46 -1.69 1.21
CA VAL A 140 -25.25 -1.90 -0.24
C VAL A 140 -24.58 -0.67 -0.87
N GLY A 141 -23.40 -0.87 -1.47
CA GLY A 141 -22.59 0.20 -2.05
C GLY A 141 -21.42 0.68 -1.19
N ALA A 142 -21.35 0.26 0.08
CA ALA A 142 -20.21 0.53 0.94
C ALA A 142 -18.95 -0.21 0.45
N ALA A 143 -17.78 0.36 0.75
CA ALA A 143 -16.49 -0.30 0.53
C ALA A 143 -16.30 -1.39 1.57
N CYS A 144 -15.56 -2.44 1.21
CA CYS A 144 -15.25 -3.53 2.11
C CYS A 144 -13.93 -4.19 1.70
N LEU A 145 -13.21 -4.71 2.69
CA LEU A 145 -12.05 -5.57 2.48
C LEU A 145 -12.40 -7.02 2.81
N ILE A 146 -13.36 -7.22 3.72
CA ILE A 146 -13.86 -8.52 4.15
C ILE A 146 -15.37 -8.48 4.36
N ASP A 147 -16.02 -9.64 4.36
CA ASP A 147 -17.48 -9.76 4.60
C ASP A 147 -17.95 -9.05 5.88
N GLN A 148 -17.11 -9.05 6.93
CA GLN A 148 -17.43 -8.45 8.21
C GLN A 148 -17.64 -6.92 8.13
N ASP A 149 -17.09 -6.27 7.11
CA ASP A 149 -17.31 -4.84 6.87
C ASP A 149 -18.76 -4.57 6.42
N CYS A 150 -19.46 -5.60 5.92
CA CYS A 150 -20.84 -5.53 5.42
C CYS A 150 -21.89 -5.98 6.45
N ASP A 151 -21.51 -6.22 7.70
CA ASP A 151 -22.38 -6.83 8.72
C ASP A 151 -23.49 -5.90 9.26
N THR A 152 -23.68 -4.70 8.70
CA THR A 152 -24.73 -3.78 9.16
C THR A 152 -26.14 -4.24 8.73
N GLU A 153 -26.26 -5.01 7.65
CA GLU A 153 -27.49 -5.72 7.28
C GLU A 153 -27.25 -7.22 7.09
N SER A 154 -28.18 -8.05 7.57
CA SER A 154 -28.04 -9.50 7.44
C SER A 154 -28.08 -9.95 5.97
N GLY A 155 -27.05 -10.67 5.54
CA GLY A 155 -26.99 -11.29 4.21
C GLY A 155 -26.28 -10.47 3.14
N LEU A 156 -25.55 -9.43 3.53
CA LEU A 156 -24.57 -8.78 2.66
C LEU A 156 -23.27 -9.60 2.65
N SER A 157 -22.60 -9.63 1.52
CA SER A 157 -21.23 -10.12 1.35
C SER A 157 -20.39 -9.05 0.67
N CYS A 158 -19.08 -9.15 0.88
CA CYS A 158 -18.11 -8.28 0.23
C CYS A 158 -17.72 -8.88 -1.12
N TRP A 159 -18.08 -8.20 -2.21
CA TRP A 159 -17.51 -8.52 -3.52
C TRP A 159 -16.20 -7.79 -3.71
N ASP A 160 -15.10 -8.52 -3.75
CA ASP A 160 -13.74 -7.99 -3.86
C ASP A 160 -13.07 -8.33 -5.21
N GLU A 161 -11.74 -8.17 -5.27
CA GLU A 161 -10.91 -8.48 -6.43
C GLU A 161 -10.71 -9.99 -6.67
N THR A 162 -11.06 -10.84 -5.71
CA THR A 162 -10.80 -12.28 -5.77
C THR A 162 -11.93 -13.04 -6.45
N GLU A 163 -13.14 -12.47 -6.46
CA GLU A 163 -14.32 -13.08 -7.05
C GLU A 163 -14.99 -12.20 -8.12
N PRO A 164 -15.49 -12.78 -9.23
CA PRO A 164 -16.27 -12.01 -10.20
C PRO A 164 -17.49 -11.34 -9.52
N PRO A 165 -17.76 -10.04 -9.75
CA PRO A 165 -17.34 -9.25 -10.90
C PRO A 165 -16.01 -8.49 -10.77
N TYR A 166 -15.16 -8.83 -9.79
CA TYR A 166 -13.84 -8.23 -9.56
C TYR A 166 -13.95 -6.73 -9.28
N LEU A 167 -14.50 -6.39 -8.11
CA LEU A 167 -14.71 -5.00 -7.71
C LEU A 167 -13.57 -4.55 -6.80
N TRP A 168 -12.75 -3.63 -7.31
CA TRP A 168 -11.68 -3.01 -6.54
C TRP A 168 -12.22 -2.20 -5.36
N ASP A 169 -11.49 -2.24 -4.25
CA ASP A 169 -11.86 -1.66 -2.94
C ASP A 169 -13.12 -2.26 -2.30
N GLY A 170 -13.57 -3.38 -2.87
CA GLY A 170 -14.75 -4.12 -2.45
C GLY A 170 -16.07 -3.36 -2.57
N TYR A 171 -17.14 -4.15 -2.56
CA TYR A 171 -18.50 -3.65 -2.65
C TYR A 171 -19.44 -4.53 -1.84
N CYS A 172 -20.01 -3.98 -0.76
CA CYS A 172 -21.04 -4.67 0.01
C CYS A 172 -22.30 -4.86 -0.85
N THR A 173 -22.78 -6.09 -0.97
CA THR A 173 -23.96 -6.42 -1.77
C THR A 173 -24.72 -7.63 -1.24
N VAL A 174 -26.02 -7.74 -1.57
CA VAL A 174 -26.80 -8.95 -1.27
C VAL A 174 -26.67 -9.93 -2.42
N GLU A 175 -25.92 -11.00 -2.19
CA GLU A 175 -25.73 -12.07 -3.16
C GLU A 175 -27.03 -12.74 -3.59
N GLY A 176 -27.14 -13.03 -4.88
CA GLY A 176 -28.31 -13.66 -5.48
C GLY A 176 -29.55 -12.77 -5.50
N CYS A 177 -29.49 -11.55 -4.95
CA CYS A 177 -30.63 -10.66 -4.73
C CYS A 177 -31.74 -11.31 -3.89
N THR A 178 -31.36 -12.15 -2.94
CA THR A 178 -32.29 -12.84 -2.03
C THR A 178 -31.85 -12.65 -0.57
N PRO A 179 -32.65 -11.97 0.28
CA PRO A 179 -33.96 -11.37 0.00
C PRO A 179 -33.89 -10.22 -1.02
N SER A 180 -35.05 -9.71 -1.45
CA SER A 180 -35.12 -8.60 -2.40
C SER A 180 -34.19 -7.45 -1.99
N CYS A 181 -33.54 -6.84 -2.98
CA CYS A 181 -32.59 -5.75 -2.76
C CYS A 181 -33.15 -4.64 -1.86
N PRO A 182 -32.33 -4.07 -0.95
CA PRO A 182 -32.70 -2.93 -0.13
C PRO A 182 -33.22 -1.74 -0.95
N THR A 183 -33.99 -0.86 -0.31
CA THR A 183 -34.53 0.33 -0.97
C THR A 183 -33.40 1.20 -1.51
N GLY A 184 -33.51 1.64 -2.76
CA GLY A 184 -32.46 2.43 -3.41
C GLY A 184 -31.41 1.58 -4.13
N SER A 185 -31.51 0.25 -4.08
CA SER A 185 -30.66 -0.67 -4.85
C SER A 185 -31.46 -1.53 -5.82
N GLY A 186 -30.78 -2.06 -6.83
CA GLY A 186 -31.36 -2.88 -7.90
C GLY A 186 -30.60 -4.19 -8.06
N CYS A 187 -31.31 -5.26 -8.38
CA CYS A 187 -30.70 -6.56 -8.65
C CYS A 187 -30.05 -6.57 -10.04
N ILE A 188 -28.73 -6.60 -10.08
CA ILE A 188 -27.94 -6.63 -11.32
C ILE A 188 -27.35 -8.02 -11.52
N ALA A 189 -27.30 -8.46 -12.78
CA ALA A 189 -26.71 -9.71 -13.17
C ALA A 189 -25.45 -9.46 -14.02
N PHE A 190 -24.30 -9.92 -13.53
CA PHE A 190 -23.02 -9.89 -14.23
C PHE A 190 -22.79 -11.22 -14.94
N ASN A 191 -22.59 -11.16 -16.26
CA ASN A 191 -22.26 -12.33 -17.04
C ASN A 191 -20.74 -12.44 -17.15
N THR A 192 -20.16 -13.37 -16.40
CA THR A 192 -18.70 -13.55 -16.32
C THR A 192 -18.22 -14.67 -17.26
N GLY A 193 -19.08 -15.12 -18.18
CA GLY A 193 -18.82 -16.21 -19.12
C GLY A 193 -18.93 -17.61 -18.51
N ALA A 194 -18.42 -17.81 -17.29
CA ALA A 194 -18.52 -19.07 -16.56
C ALA A 194 -19.80 -19.22 -15.75
N ALA A 195 -20.31 -18.12 -15.18
CA ALA A 195 -21.55 -18.07 -14.42
C ALA A 195 -22.22 -16.70 -14.54
N VAL A 196 -23.49 -16.62 -14.11
CA VAL A 196 -24.16 -15.35 -13.91
C VAL A 196 -24.12 -15.04 -12.42
N VAL A 197 -23.31 -14.08 -12.03
CA VAL A 197 -23.27 -13.57 -10.65
C VAL A 197 -24.34 -12.50 -10.51
N ARG A 198 -25.08 -12.49 -9.40
CA ARG A 198 -26.15 -11.52 -9.15
C ARG A 198 -25.95 -10.86 -7.80
N GLY A 199 -26.14 -9.56 -7.74
CA GLY A 199 -25.99 -8.76 -6.54
C GLY A 199 -26.84 -7.51 -6.61
N CYS A 200 -27.13 -6.96 -5.44
CA CYS A 200 -27.79 -5.67 -5.32
C CYS A 200 -26.77 -4.54 -5.45
N MET A 201 -27.00 -3.62 -6.38
CA MET A 201 -26.18 -2.42 -6.51
C MET A 201 -27.01 -1.17 -6.30
N ALA A 202 -26.44 -0.15 -5.65
CA ALA A 202 -27.08 1.15 -5.47
C ALA A 202 -27.49 1.74 -6.83
N ILE A 203 -28.75 2.17 -6.96
CA ILE A 203 -29.30 2.79 -8.17
C ILE A 203 -29.01 4.28 -8.13
N CYS A 204 -28.59 4.82 -9.26
CA CYS A 204 -28.24 6.23 -9.41
C CYS A 204 -28.90 6.84 -10.65
N THR A 205 -28.83 8.16 -10.74
CA THR A 205 -29.26 8.99 -11.86
C THR A 205 -28.16 9.98 -12.27
N THR A 206 -27.27 10.33 -11.35
CA THR A 206 -26.08 11.16 -11.59
C THR A 206 -24.89 10.59 -10.81
N ASN A 207 -23.66 10.96 -11.20
CA ASN A 207 -22.44 10.53 -10.52
C ASN A 207 -22.37 10.98 -9.05
N ASP A 208 -22.94 12.15 -8.74
CA ASP A 208 -22.96 12.71 -7.38
C ASP A 208 -23.83 11.88 -6.42
N GLU A 209 -24.65 10.94 -6.91
CA GLU A 209 -25.40 10.00 -6.07
C GLU A 209 -24.56 8.79 -5.61
N CYS A 210 -23.36 8.61 -6.17
CA CYS A 210 -22.48 7.49 -5.89
C CYS A 210 -21.34 7.86 -4.93
N ARG A 211 -20.65 6.82 -4.43
CA ARG A 211 -19.39 6.95 -3.69
C ARG A 211 -18.36 7.73 -4.52
N SER A 212 -17.41 8.42 -3.88
CA SER A 212 -16.45 9.31 -4.55
C SER A 212 -15.53 8.61 -5.56
N ASP A 213 -15.32 7.32 -5.36
CA ASP A 213 -14.60 6.36 -6.20
C ASP A 213 -15.53 5.51 -7.07
N ALA A 214 -16.83 5.83 -7.14
CA ALA A 214 -17.81 5.20 -8.02
C ALA A 214 -18.35 6.21 -9.05
N TYR A 215 -19.04 5.69 -10.05
CA TYR A 215 -19.73 6.50 -11.07
C TYR A 215 -21.07 5.87 -11.41
N CYS A 216 -21.98 6.67 -11.96
CA CYS A 216 -23.30 6.22 -12.31
C CYS A 216 -23.31 5.61 -13.71
N ARG A 217 -23.31 4.28 -13.78
CA ARG A 217 -23.28 3.52 -15.04
C ARG A 217 -24.68 3.16 -15.51
N ASP A 218 -25.07 3.61 -16.70
CA ASP A 218 -26.30 3.17 -17.37
C ASP A 218 -26.13 1.73 -17.92
N LEU A 219 -26.97 0.82 -17.45
CA LEU A 219 -27.00 -0.58 -17.89
C LEU A 219 -27.98 -0.81 -19.06
N GLY A 220 -28.61 0.26 -19.54
CA GLY A 220 -29.72 0.21 -20.47
C GLY A 220 -31.07 0.04 -19.76
N ASN A 221 -32.16 0.16 -20.52
CA ASN A 221 -33.54 0.10 -20.01
C ASN A 221 -33.89 1.16 -18.94
N GLY A 222 -33.12 2.24 -18.86
CA GLY A 222 -33.32 3.32 -17.89
C GLY A 222 -32.94 2.95 -16.46
N THR A 223 -32.10 1.92 -16.28
CA THR A 223 -31.53 1.56 -14.97
C THR A 223 -30.05 1.90 -14.97
N SER A 224 -29.66 2.79 -14.06
CA SER A 224 -28.24 3.08 -13.80
C SER A 224 -27.87 2.67 -12.39
N VAL A 225 -26.64 2.20 -12.21
CA VAL A 225 -26.12 1.77 -10.90
C VAL A 225 -24.78 2.42 -10.60
N CYS A 226 -24.50 2.62 -9.31
CA CYS A 226 -23.20 3.05 -8.84
C CYS A 226 -22.22 1.91 -9.02
N TYR A 227 -21.40 2.02 -10.06
CA TYR A 227 -20.35 1.09 -10.39
C TYR A 227 -19.03 1.66 -9.87
N PRO A 228 -18.19 0.87 -9.17
CA PRO A 228 -16.85 1.32 -8.79
C PRO A 228 -16.11 1.84 -10.02
N ARG A 229 -15.46 2.99 -9.90
CA ARG A 229 -14.59 3.50 -10.96
C ARG A 229 -13.51 2.45 -11.17
N CYS A 230 -13.28 2.11 -12.43
CA CYS A 230 -12.03 1.44 -12.72
C CYS A 230 -10.88 2.38 -12.30
N ARG A 231 -9.85 1.81 -11.71
CA ARG A 231 -8.59 2.47 -11.50
C ARG A 231 -7.88 2.56 -12.85
N ASP A 232 -7.09 3.60 -13.05
CA ASP A 232 -6.18 3.71 -14.20
C ASP A 232 -4.98 2.78 -14.02
N ASP A 233 -5.25 1.54 -13.60
CA ASP A 233 -4.25 0.54 -13.34
C ASP A 233 -4.22 -0.53 -14.43
N LEU A 234 -3.14 -1.30 -14.36
CA LEU A 234 -2.84 -2.33 -15.33
C LEU A 234 -3.92 -3.43 -15.37
N TYR A 235 -4.76 -3.56 -14.35
CA TYR A 235 -5.63 -4.71 -14.18
C TYR A 235 -7.03 -4.49 -14.76
N ASP A 236 -7.51 -3.25 -14.77
CA ASP A 236 -8.89 -2.94 -15.11
C ASP A 236 -9.20 -2.95 -16.59
N CYS A 237 -8.21 -2.65 -17.43
CA CYS A 237 -8.43 -2.48 -18.85
C CYS A 237 -7.70 -3.49 -19.73
N ALA A 238 -8.48 -4.23 -20.51
CA ALA A 238 -7.99 -5.12 -21.54
C ALA A 238 -8.04 -4.44 -22.93
N PRO A 239 -6.98 -4.55 -23.75
CA PRO A 239 -5.70 -5.20 -23.45
C PRO A 239 -4.83 -4.41 -22.45
N ARG A 240 -4.12 -5.13 -21.57
CA ARG A 240 -3.24 -4.61 -20.49
C ARG A 240 -1.87 -4.19 -21.01
N ASN A 241 -1.84 -3.50 -22.13
CA ASN A 241 -0.63 -3.06 -22.84
C ASN A 241 -0.52 -1.54 -22.89
N GLY A 242 -1.18 -0.83 -21.98
CA GLY A 242 -1.23 0.64 -21.95
C GLY A 242 -2.02 1.29 -23.08
N SER A 243 -2.49 0.55 -24.10
CA SER A 243 -3.30 1.12 -25.18
C SER A 243 -4.74 1.43 -24.76
N MET A 244 -5.14 0.94 -23.59
CA MET A 244 -6.40 1.24 -22.95
C MET A 244 -6.12 1.87 -21.59
N TYR A 245 -6.88 2.90 -21.26
CA TYR A 245 -6.93 3.50 -19.92
C TYR A 245 -8.36 3.42 -19.42
N CYS A 246 -8.54 3.34 -18.11
CA CYS A 246 -9.86 3.55 -17.56
C CYS A 246 -10.17 5.05 -17.61
N ASN A 247 -11.18 5.44 -18.39
CA ASN A 247 -11.68 6.80 -18.29
C ASN A 247 -12.57 6.90 -17.03
N PRO A 248 -12.22 7.70 -16.01
CA PRO A 248 -12.99 7.79 -14.78
C PRO A 248 -14.37 8.45 -14.97
N GLU A 249 -14.58 9.20 -16.05
CA GLU A 249 -15.86 9.84 -16.37
C GLU A 249 -16.86 8.85 -17.01
N SER A 250 -16.38 7.96 -17.88
CA SER A 250 -17.23 6.97 -18.54
C SER A 250 -17.21 5.60 -17.84
N GLY A 251 -16.17 5.37 -17.02
CA GLY A 251 -15.80 4.11 -16.39
C GLY A 251 -15.67 2.94 -17.37
N ALA A 252 -15.41 3.27 -18.64
CA ALA A 252 -15.10 2.33 -19.68
C ALA A 252 -13.59 2.36 -19.93
N CYS A 253 -13.08 1.21 -20.35
CA CYS A 253 -11.77 1.14 -20.95
C CYS A 253 -11.85 1.80 -22.31
N GLU A 254 -11.17 2.93 -22.43
CA GLU A 254 -11.08 3.72 -23.64
C GLU A 254 -9.67 3.62 -24.22
N PRO A 255 -9.50 3.75 -25.54
CA PRO A 255 -8.17 3.85 -26.12
C PRO A 255 -7.45 5.06 -25.53
N THR A 256 -6.23 4.85 -25.01
CA THR A 256 -5.42 5.92 -24.44
C THR A 256 -5.21 7.01 -25.48
N PRO A 257 -5.68 8.25 -25.26
CA PRO A 257 -5.42 9.34 -26.19
C PRO A 257 -3.90 9.52 -26.28
N THR A 258 -3.42 9.79 -27.50
CA THR A 258 -2.01 9.90 -27.90
C THR A 258 -1.01 9.92 -26.74
N HIS A 259 -0.41 8.76 -26.49
CA HIS A 259 0.73 8.62 -25.58
C HIS A 259 1.81 9.65 -25.86
N SER A 260 2.50 10.09 -24.81
CA SER A 260 3.73 10.84 -24.94
C SER A 260 4.76 9.99 -25.69
N THR A 261 5.08 10.33 -26.94
CA THR A 261 6.09 9.60 -27.72
C THR A 261 7.50 9.77 -27.18
N SER A 262 7.69 10.73 -26.26
CA SER A 262 8.95 10.99 -25.56
C SER A 262 9.04 10.33 -24.20
N ALA A 263 7.98 9.69 -23.69
CA ALA A 263 8.03 9.06 -22.38
C ALA A 263 8.65 7.66 -22.42
N HIS A 264 9.59 7.44 -21.51
CA HIS A 264 10.36 6.22 -21.34
C HIS A 264 10.02 5.53 -20.01
N VAL A 265 10.40 4.26 -19.88
CA VAL A 265 10.28 3.54 -18.61
C VAL A 265 11.09 4.28 -17.53
N GLY A 266 10.42 4.60 -16.44
CA GLY A 266 10.94 5.42 -15.35
C GLY A 266 10.54 6.90 -15.44
N ASP A 267 10.01 7.41 -16.54
CA ASP A 267 9.58 8.82 -16.53
C ASP A 267 8.45 9.02 -15.50
N PRO A 268 8.44 10.14 -14.75
CA PRO A 268 7.38 10.41 -13.79
C PRO A 268 6.06 10.56 -14.52
N CYS A 269 4.97 10.17 -13.85
CA CYS A 269 3.63 10.28 -14.42
C CYS A 269 2.57 10.47 -13.35
N ALA A 270 1.60 11.31 -13.64
CA ALA A 270 0.38 11.45 -12.86
C ALA A 270 -0.72 10.48 -13.33
N VAL A 271 -0.75 10.19 -14.64
CA VAL A 271 -1.79 9.37 -15.30
C VAL A 271 -1.19 8.58 -16.47
N GLY A 272 -1.87 7.51 -16.92
CA GLY A 272 -1.37 6.63 -17.99
C GLY A 272 -1.06 7.31 -19.33
N THR A 273 -1.74 8.42 -19.65
CA THR A 273 -1.53 9.17 -20.90
C THR A 273 -0.17 9.86 -20.99
N GLU A 274 0.48 10.08 -19.84
CA GLU A 274 1.82 10.67 -19.78
C GLU A 274 2.91 9.68 -20.15
N CYS A 275 2.60 8.38 -20.16
CA CYS A 275 3.53 7.32 -20.51
C CYS A 275 3.54 7.01 -22.02
N GLY A 276 4.63 6.37 -22.46
CA GLY A 276 4.81 5.95 -23.85
C GLY A 276 3.82 4.85 -24.26
N ALA A 277 3.65 4.66 -25.57
CA ALA A 277 2.81 3.56 -26.05
C ALA A 277 3.35 2.22 -25.56
N GLY A 278 2.48 1.37 -24.99
CA GLY A 278 2.92 0.12 -24.36
C GLY A 278 3.26 0.24 -22.87
N GLN A 279 3.25 1.45 -22.31
CA GLN A 279 3.58 1.71 -20.91
C GLN A 279 2.33 2.03 -20.09
N VAL A 280 2.43 1.81 -18.79
CA VAL A 280 1.42 2.20 -17.78
C VAL A 280 2.06 3.06 -16.71
N CYS A 281 1.25 3.94 -16.11
CA CYS A 281 1.69 4.74 -14.99
C CYS A 281 1.48 3.98 -13.68
N LEU A 282 2.56 3.66 -12.96
CA LEU A 282 2.49 3.21 -11.57
C LEU A 282 2.37 4.45 -10.69
N SER A 283 1.15 4.83 -10.33
CA SER A 283 0.91 5.98 -9.46
C SER A 283 0.95 5.61 -7.98
N GLU A 284 0.96 6.65 -7.15
CA GLU A 284 1.02 6.57 -5.69
C GLU A 284 -0.13 5.74 -5.08
N GLN A 285 -1.29 5.68 -5.73
CA GLN A 285 -2.50 5.08 -5.16
C GLN A 285 -2.40 3.58 -4.90
N ILE A 286 -1.54 2.86 -5.63
CA ILE A 286 -1.41 1.41 -5.47
C ILE A 286 -0.01 1.04 -4.98
N TRP A 287 1.00 1.82 -5.36
CA TRP A 287 2.40 1.43 -5.20
C TRP A 287 3.21 2.39 -4.34
N ALA A 288 2.58 3.45 -3.81
CA ALA A 288 3.23 4.50 -3.03
C ALA A 288 4.46 5.15 -3.70
N PHE A 289 4.55 5.09 -5.04
CA PHE A 289 5.59 5.83 -5.78
C PHE A 289 5.19 7.30 -5.85
N THR A 290 5.82 8.13 -5.01
CA THR A 290 5.61 9.58 -5.01
C THR A 290 5.91 10.16 -6.41
N GLY A 291 4.92 10.79 -7.03
CA GLY A 291 5.04 11.36 -8.39
C GLY A 291 4.89 10.36 -9.54
N GLY A 292 4.62 9.09 -9.22
CA GLY A 292 4.36 7.99 -10.15
C GLY A 292 5.54 7.65 -11.07
N MET A 293 5.43 6.53 -11.79
CA MET A 293 6.43 6.15 -12.79
C MET A 293 5.87 5.33 -13.95
N CYS A 294 6.29 5.65 -15.16
CA CYS A 294 5.96 4.88 -16.34
C CYS A 294 6.72 3.54 -16.32
N THR A 295 6.02 2.44 -16.56
CA THR A 295 6.62 1.10 -16.67
C THR A 295 5.98 0.30 -17.81
N ARG A 296 6.48 -0.89 -18.08
CA ARG A 296 5.87 -1.86 -19.02
C ARG A 296 5.72 -3.20 -18.36
N VAL A 297 4.67 -3.92 -18.73
CA VAL A 297 4.51 -5.32 -18.35
C VAL A 297 5.42 -6.18 -19.19
N CYS A 298 6.31 -6.94 -18.55
CA CYS A 298 7.26 -7.83 -19.22
C CYS A 298 7.08 -9.31 -18.92
N SER A 299 6.25 -9.69 -17.94
CA SER A 299 5.84 -11.07 -17.70
C SER A 299 4.52 -11.13 -16.92
N GLY A 300 3.98 -12.34 -16.70
CA GLY A 300 2.78 -12.57 -15.89
C GLY A 300 1.45 -12.41 -16.63
N LEU A 301 1.43 -11.65 -17.74
CA LEU A 301 0.22 -11.42 -18.55
C LEU A 301 0.40 -11.86 -20.01
N PRO A 302 -0.67 -12.28 -20.71
CA PRO A 302 -0.63 -12.62 -22.14
C PRO A 302 -0.12 -11.49 -23.04
N GLU A 303 -0.32 -10.24 -22.62
CA GLU A 303 0.07 -9.02 -23.33
C GLU A 303 1.48 -8.52 -22.97
N ALA A 304 2.23 -9.28 -22.16
CA ALA A 304 3.58 -8.91 -21.75
C ALA A 304 4.51 -8.63 -22.94
N THR A 305 5.17 -7.48 -22.89
CA THR A 305 6.14 -7.04 -23.90
C THR A 305 7.54 -7.03 -23.28
N PRO A 306 8.56 -7.63 -23.92
CA PRO A 306 9.91 -7.63 -23.38
C PRO A 306 10.43 -6.20 -23.12
N CYS A 307 11.17 -6.03 -22.01
CA CYS A 307 11.86 -4.77 -21.72
C CYS A 307 12.88 -4.42 -22.80
N THR A 308 13.13 -3.13 -23.01
CA THR A 308 14.14 -2.70 -23.99
C THR A 308 15.55 -2.75 -23.41
N VAL A 309 16.55 -2.53 -24.27
CA VAL A 309 17.95 -2.43 -23.85
C VAL A 309 18.08 -1.34 -22.79
N GLY A 310 18.75 -1.66 -21.68
CA GLY A 310 18.90 -0.74 -20.54
C GLY A 310 17.80 -0.88 -19.49
N GLU A 311 16.88 -1.83 -19.64
CA GLU A 311 15.85 -2.14 -18.65
C GLU A 311 15.96 -3.59 -18.16
N THR A 312 15.49 -3.85 -16.95
CA THR A 312 15.36 -5.19 -16.38
C THR A 312 13.90 -5.45 -16.04
N CYS A 313 13.43 -6.65 -16.42
CA CYS A 313 12.13 -7.16 -16.00
C CYS A 313 12.24 -7.66 -14.56
N GLN A 314 11.58 -7.00 -13.62
CA GLN A 314 11.52 -7.42 -12.22
C GLN A 314 10.13 -7.93 -11.91
N ASP A 315 10.04 -9.10 -11.28
CA ASP A 315 8.76 -9.63 -10.84
C ASP A 315 8.26 -8.88 -9.60
N PHE A 316 7.00 -8.52 -9.64
CA PHE A 316 6.28 -7.92 -8.53
C PHE A 316 4.92 -8.57 -8.41
N ALA A 317 4.73 -9.34 -7.33
CA ALA A 317 3.48 -10.07 -7.06
C ALA A 317 2.98 -10.91 -8.26
N GLY A 318 3.89 -11.53 -9.01
CA GLY A 318 3.57 -12.34 -10.19
C GLY A 318 3.36 -11.58 -11.49
N ILE A 319 3.54 -10.25 -11.50
CA ILE A 319 3.63 -9.43 -12.71
C ILE A 319 5.03 -8.88 -12.88
N GLY A 320 5.63 -9.15 -14.03
CA GLY A 320 6.91 -8.54 -14.40
C GLY A 320 6.71 -7.10 -14.83
N LEU A 321 7.44 -6.17 -14.21
CA LEU A 321 7.49 -4.76 -14.57
C LEU A 321 8.91 -4.38 -15.03
N CYS A 322 9.01 -3.58 -16.09
CA CYS A 322 10.30 -3.07 -16.56
C CYS A 322 10.75 -1.88 -15.71
N PHE A 323 12.00 -1.91 -15.27
CA PHE A 323 12.65 -0.80 -14.61
C PHE A 323 13.94 -0.45 -15.34
N ALA A 324 14.29 0.84 -15.40
CA ALA A 324 15.56 1.28 -15.97
C ALA A 324 16.73 0.78 -15.10
N ASN A 325 17.77 0.24 -15.73
CA ASN A 325 18.96 -0.25 -15.04
C ASN A 325 19.78 0.91 -14.49
N CYS A 326 20.42 0.68 -13.35
CA CYS A 326 21.48 1.59 -12.92
C CYS A 326 22.67 1.56 -13.88
N ASP A 327 23.40 2.66 -13.93
CA ASP A 327 24.69 2.68 -14.61
C ASP A 327 25.79 1.99 -13.78
N ALA A 328 27.00 1.92 -14.33
CA ALA A 328 28.14 1.28 -13.67
C ALA A 328 28.59 1.98 -12.37
N ASN A 329 28.08 3.19 -12.08
CA ASN A 329 28.40 3.95 -10.87
C ASN A 329 27.26 3.90 -9.85
N GLU A 330 26.32 2.95 -9.99
CA GLU A 330 25.14 2.85 -9.14
C GLU A 330 24.33 4.16 -9.15
N SER A 331 24.23 4.79 -10.32
CA SER A 331 23.50 6.04 -10.51
C SER A 331 22.45 5.92 -11.61
N CYS A 332 21.53 6.89 -11.62
CA CYS A 332 20.44 6.98 -12.57
C CYS A 332 20.66 8.22 -13.45
N PRO A 333 21.60 8.17 -14.41
CA PRO A 333 22.08 9.37 -15.13
C PRO A 333 20.99 10.05 -15.94
N GLU A 334 19.98 9.30 -16.40
CA GLU A 334 18.86 9.83 -17.17
C GLU A 334 17.71 10.33 -16.30
N ARG A 335 17.79 10.18 -14.97
CA ARG A 335 16.67 10.45 -14.04
C ARG A 335 17.15 11.22 -12.81
N PRO A 336 17.16 12.56 -12.86
CA PRO A 336 17.45 13.40 -11.70
C PRO A 336 16.41 13.13 -10.59
N GLY A 337 16.85 12.70 -9.41
CA GLY A 337 15.95 12.36 -8.32
C GLY A 337 15.44 10.92 -8.34
N ALA A 338 16.03 10.03 -9.15
CA ALA A 338 15.92 8.59 -8.91
C ALA A 338 17.14 8.12 -8.12
N PHE A 339 16.97 7.09 -7.30
CA PHE A 339 18.08 6.38 -6.66
C PHE A 339 18.25 4.99 -7.28
N CYS A 340 19.48 4.48 -7.22
CA CYS A 340 19.78 3.14 -7.66
C CYS A 340 19.62 2.18 -6.47
N GLY A 341 18.74 1.18 -6.59
CA GLY A 341 18.52 0.23 -5.50
C GLY A 341 17.69 -0.99 -5.90
N THR A 342 17.43 -1.83 -4.90
CA THR A 342 16.57 -3.01 -4.99
C THR A 342 15.43 -2.85 -3.99
N LEU A 343 14.17 -3.06 -4.42
CA LEU A 343 13.02 -3.01 -3.51
C LEU A 343 12.86 -4.30 -2.70
N PHE A 344 13.28 -5.44 -3.25
CA PHE A 344 13.15 -6.75 -2.63
C PHE A 344 14.47 -7.51 -2.68
N ASP A 345 14.71 -8.36 -1.69
CA ASP A 345 15.91 -9.22 -1.63
C ASP A 345 15.99 -10.22 -2.80
N THR A 346 14.87 -10.47 -3.48
CA THR A 346 14.80 -11.32 -4.68
C THR A 346 15.29 -10.59 -5.94
N TRP A 347 15.40 -9.26 -5.91
CA TRP A 347 15.88 -8.48 -7.05
C TRP A 347 17.40 -8.57 -7.11
N THR A 348 17.89 -9.20 -8.18
CA THR A 348 19.33 -9.45 -8.36
C THR A 348 20.08 -8.33 -9.06
N VAL A 349 19.35 -7.36 -9.61
CA VAL A 349 19.89 -6.24 -10.37
C VAL A 349 19.32 -4.95 -9.81
N PRO A 350 20.16 -3.99 -9.39
CA PRO A 350 19.67 -2.71 -8.92
C PRO A 350 19.10 -1.90 -10.10
N VAL A 351 18.00 -1.21 -9.84
CA VAL A 351 17.24 -0.45 -10.83
C VAL A 351 16.99 0.96 -10.33
N CYS A 352 16.64 1.85 -11.25
CA CYS A 352 16.32 3.24 -10.94
C CYS A 352 14.90 3.37 -10.41
N LEU A 353 14.79 3.74 -9.14
CA LEU A 353 13.53 3.93 -8.41
C LEU A 353 13.31 5.42 -8.15
N PRO A 354 12.06 5.93 -8.30
CA PRO A 354 11.75 7.28 -7.84
C PRO A 354 11.89 7.38 -6.31
N PHE A 355 12.17 8.59 -5.79
CA PHE A 355 12.13 8.89 -4.36
C PHE A 355 10.71 8.87 -3.80
#